data_AF-A0AAW7WN31-F1
#
_entry.id   AF-A0AAW7WN31-F1
#
_cell.length_a   1.000
_cell.length_b   1.000
_cell.length_c   1.000
_cell.angle_alpha   90.00
_cell.angle_beta   90.00
_cell.angle_gamma   90.00
#
_symmetry.space_group_name_H-M   'P 1'
#
loop_
_entity.id
_entity.type
_entity.pdbx_description
1 polymer ?
#
loop_
_entity_poly.entity_id
_entity_poly.type
_entity_poly.pdbx_seq_one_letter_code
_entity_poly.pdbx_strand_id
1 'polypeptide(L)'
;MWKYDILTGKCSFTDDYFRTLGLKETGIVFKDINDFYRFAHPDDMDACQKSFAAMLTSESKTSQIRVRCIGEHKEVIWLEDHFLSYKGNDETHPNKLLAYTVNVTIPRKYMICLFTISMSIAPFEGNKVLALIHDISDRICRSRELIETKRWQKTPIS
;
A
#
# COMPACT_ATOMS: atom_id res chain seq x y z
N MET A 1 2.30 3.46 9.40
CA MET A 1 2.84 2.12 9.75
C MET A 1 1.99 1.55 10.88
N TRP A 2 1.79 0.25 10.91
CA TRP A 2 1.08 -0.39 12.01
C TRP A 2 1.55 -1.83 12.22
N LYS A 3 1.25 -2.38 13.40
CA LYS A 3 1.63 -3.73 13.81
C LYS A 3 0.37 -4.55 14.09
N TYR A 4 0.46 -5.84 13.81
CA TYR A 4 -0.58 -6.81 14.13
C TYR A 4 0.05 -7.99 14.88
N ASP A 5 -0.54 -8.34 16.02
CA ASP A 5 -0.17 -9.52 16.78
C ASP A 5 -1.09 -10.68 16.37
N ILE A 6 -0.51 -11.73 15.77
CA ILE A 6 -1.27 -12.82 15.14
C ILE A 6 -2.03 -13.64 16.18
N LEU A 7 -1.44 -13.82 17.37
CA LEU A 7 -2.02 -14.66 18.42
C LEU A 7 -3.20 -13.96 19.11
N THR A 8 -3.08 -12.67 19.35
CA THR A 8 -4.07 -11.89 20.11
C THR A 8 -5.04 -11.11 19.23
N GLY A 9 -4.74 -10.95 17.94
CA GLY A 9 -5.51 -10.12 17.01
C GLY A 9 -5.38 -8.61 17.24
N LYS A 10 -4.50 -8.17 18.17
CA LYS A 10 -4.35 -6.77 18.53
C LYS A 10 -3.60 -6.00 17.46
N CYS A 11 -4.06 -4.77 17.20
CA CYS A 11 -3.39 -3.84 16.33
C CYS A 11 -2.68 -2.73 17.12
N SER A 12 -1.63 -2.16 16.53
CA SER A 12 -0.98 -0.97 17.06
C SER A 12 -0.57 -0.07 15.91
N PHE A 13 -1.24 1.07 15.78
CA PHE A 13 -1.05 2.03 14.70
C PHE A 13 -0.19 3.20 15.16
N THR A 14 0.64 3.74 14.25
CA THR A 14 1.37 4.99 14.51
C THR A 14 0.46 6.20 14.29
N ASP A 15 0.80 7.34 14.90
CA ASP A 15 0.08 8.60 14.69
C ASP A 15 -0.02 9.02 13.22
N ASP A 16 1.02 8.74 12.42
CA ASP A 16 1.03 9.02 10.97
C ASP A 16 -0.08 8.27 10.22
N TYR A 17 -0.45 7.08 10.69
CA TYR A 17 -1.55 6.33 10.10
C TYR A 17 -2.87 7.09 10.26
N PHE A 18 -3.15 7.57 11.48
CA PHE A 18 -4.36 8.35 11.75
C PHE A 18 -4.34 9.72 11.09
N ARG A 19 -3.17 10.38 11.00
CA ARG A 19 -3.02 11.63 10.22
C ARG A 19 -3.41 11.42 8.75
N THR A 20 -3.03 10.29 8.17
CA THR A 20 -3.36 9.96 6.77
C THR A 20 -4.86 9.91 6.53
N LEU A 21 -5.65 9.46 7.51
CA LEU A 21 -7.11 9.36 7.43
C LEU A 21 -7.85 10.61 7.95
N GLY A 22 -7.13 11.65 8.38
CA GLY A 22 -7.73 12.82 9.03
C GLY A 22 -8.25 12.56 10.46
N LEU A 23 -7.92 11.40 11.05
CA LEU A 23 -8.49 10.94 12.32
C LEU A 23 -7.66 11.35 13.54
N LYS A 24 -6.42 11.84 13.36
CA LYS A 24 -5.50 12.07 14.49
C LYS A 24 -6.08 13.02 15.57
N GLU A 25 -6.69 14.12 15.14
CA GLU A 25 -7.23 15.14 16.05
C GLU A 25 -8.60 14.77 16.66
N THR A 26 -9.20 13.67 16.21
CA THR A 26 -10.50 13.19 16.73
C THR A 26 -10.36 12.33 18.00
N GLY A 27 -9.14 11.89 18.33
CA GLY A 27 -8.87 10.94 19.42
C GLY A 27 -9.27 9.49 19.12
N ILE A 28 -9.69 9.18 17.89
CA ILE A 28 -10.01 7.81 17.46
C ILE A 28 -8.73 6.96 17.45
N VAL A 29 -8.84 5.75 17.99
CA VAL A 29 -7.79 4.73 18.00
C VAL A 29 -8.37 3.38 17.60
N PHE A 30 -7.59 2.58 16.87
CA PHE A 30 -7.97 1.22 16.46
C PHE A 30 -7.28 0.21 17.36
N LYS A 31 -8.07 -0.59 18.09
CA LYS A 31 -7.56 -1.61 19.03
C LYS A 31 -7.30 -2.94 18.32
N ASP A 32 -8.12 -3.25 17.33
CA ASP A 32 -8.05 -4.45 16.52
C ASP A 32 -8.37 -4.16 15.05
N ILE A 33 -8.36 -5.21 14.23
CA ILE A 33 -8.57 -5.10 12.79
C ILE A 33 -10.02 -4.74 12.43
N ASN A 34 -10.99 -5.04 13.30
CA ASN A 34 -12.39 -4.71 13.06
C ASN A 34 -12.62 -3.20 13.17
N ASP A 35 -11.93 -2.52 14.09
CA ASP A 35 -11.95 -1.06 14.17
C ASP A 35 -11.48 -0.43 12.85
N PHE A 36 -10.46 -1.00 12.20
CA PHE A 36 -10.03 -0.57 10.87
C PHE A 36 -11.13 -0.76 9.81
N TYR A 37 -11.80 -1.93 9.78
CA TYR A 37 -12.84 -2.21 8.77
C TYR A 37 -14.02 -1.23 8.80
N ARG A 38 -14.26 -0.55 9.93
CA ARG A 38 -15.30 0.50 10.03
C ARG A 38 -15.01 1.72 9.15
N PHE A 39 -13.74 1.90 8.76
CA PHE A 39 -13.30 2.97 7.88
C PHE A 39 -13.03 2.47 6.47
N ALA A 40 -13.06 1.15 6.22
CA ALA A 40 -12.94 0.61 4.87
C ALA A 40 -14.21 0.92 4.05
N HIS A 41 -14.04 1.16 2.76
CA HIS A 41 -15.15 1.32 1.83
C HIS A 41 -15.93 0.00 1.74
N PRO A 42 -17.29 0.01 1.78
CA PRO A 42 -18.09 -1.21 1.80
C PRO A 42 -17.77 -2.20 0.67
N ASP A 43 -17.60 -1.70 -0.56
CA ASP A 43 -17.22 -2.52 -1.73
C ASP A 43 -15.91 -3.30 -1.56
N ASP A 44 -14.99 -2.82 -0.71
CA ASP A 44 -13.66 -3.41 -0.55
C ASP A 44 -13.58 -4.36 0.66
N MET A 45 -14.60 -4.38 1.53
CA MET A 45 -14.58 -5.11 2.80
C MET A 45 -14.31 -6.60 2.61
N ASP A 46 -15.12 -7.28 1.80
CA ASP A 46 -15.02 -8.72 1.57
C ASP A 46 -13.66 -9.11 0.96
N ALA A 47 -13.21 -8.33 -0.02
CA ALA A 47 -11.95 -8.58 -0.71
C ALA A 47 -10.74 -8.37 0.22
N CYS A 48 -10.78 -7.30 1.02
CA CYS A 48 -9.74 -6.97 2.00
C CYS A 48 -9.64 -8.06 3.08
N GLN A 49 -10.78 -8.46 3.66
CA GLN A 49 -10.83 -9.52 4.68
C GLN A 49 -10.30 -10.85 4.16
N LYS A 50 -10.74 -11.28 2.96
CA LYS A 50 -10.26 -12.51 2.33
C LYS A 50 -8.76 -12.47 2.06
N SER A 51 -8.26 -11.34 1.55
CA SER A 51 -6.83 -11.17 1.24
C SER A 51 -5.98 -11.18 2.51
N PHE A 52 -6.45 -10.52 3.57
CA PHE A 52 -5.76 -10.52 4.87
C PHE A 52 -5.76 -11.91 5.52
N ALA A 53 -6.90 -12.61 5.50
CA ALA A 53 -7.00 -13.98 6.00
C ALA A 53 -6.09 -14.95 5.22
N ALA A 54 -6.09 -14.87 3.88
CA ALA A 54 -5.20 -15.68 3.05
C ALA A 54 -3.71 -15.41 3.37
N MET A 55 -3.33 -14.15 3.54
CA MET A 55 -1.99 -13.77 3.96
C MET A 55 -1.62 -14.37 5.32
N LEU A 56 -2.51 -14.31 6.32
CA LEU A 56 -2.26 -14.89 7.64
C LEU A 56 -1.98 -16.40 7.57
N THR A 57 -2.68 -17.11 6.68
CA THR A 57 -2.50 -18.56 6.47
C THR A 57 -1.29 -18.92 5.61
N SER A 58 -0.69 -17.96 4.91
CA SER A 58 0.45 -18.21 4.03
C SER A 58 1.74 -18.50 4.81
N GLU A 59 2.70 -19.16 4.17
CA GLU A 59 4.01 -19.44 4.78
C GLU A 59 4.82 -18.15 4.96
N SER A 60 4.88 -17.31 3.92
CA SER A 60 5.66 -16.06 3.93
C SER A 60 5.02 -14.98 4.80
N LYS A 61 3.68 -14.97 4.91
CA LYS A 61 2.89 -13.92 5.59
C LYS A 61 3.24 -12.52 5.07
N THR A 62 3.58 -12.45 3.79
CA THR A 62 3.82 -11.22 3.05
C THR A 62 2.71 -11.06 2.02
N SER A 63 2.20 -9.84 1.90
CA SER A 63 1.20 -9.49 0.90
C SER A 63 1.21 -7.99 0.67
N GLN A 64 0.60 -7.58 -0.42
CA GLN A 64 0.26 -6.20 -0.71
C GLN A 64 -1.27 -6.12 -0.80
N ILE A 65 -1.89 -5.34 0.08
CA ILE A 65 -3.35 -5.18 0.10
C ILE A 65 -3.67 -3.72 -0.16
N ARG A 66 -4.52 -3.49 -1.17
CA ARG A 66 -5.08 -2.17 -1.46
C ARG A 66 -6.51 -2.09 -0.95
N VAL A 67 -6.86 -0.95 -0.37
CA VAL A 67 -8.17 -0.72 0.21
C VAL A 67 -8.51 0.76 0.14
N ARG A 68 -9.73 1.07 -0.28
CA ARG A 68 -10.30 2.41 -0.11
C ARG A 68 -10.75 2.56 1.33
N CYS A 69 -10.35 3.65 1.97
CA CYS A 69 -10.82 4.07 3.26
C CYS A 69 -11.63 5.37 3.13
N ILE A 70 -12.62 5.54 4.00
CA ILE A 70 -13.41 6.76 4.13
C ILE A 70 -12.79 7.55 5.29
N GLY A 71 -12.18 8.69 4.96
CA GLY A 71 -11.58 9.61 5.92
C GLY A 71 -12.63 10.34 6.77
N GLU A 72 -12.15 11.12 7.74
CA GLU A 72 -13.01 11.90 8.64
C GLU A 72 -13.96 12.83 7.87
N HIS A 73 -13.50 13.44 6.80
CA HIS A 73 -14.28 14.38 5.99
C HIS A 73 -15.04 13.73 4.82
N LYS A 74 -15.25 12.40 4.89
CA LYS A 74 -15.95 11.58 3.88
C LYS A 74 -15.26 11.50 2.52
N GLU A 75 -14.00 11.91 2.45
CA GLU A 75 -13.15 11.69 1.29
C GLU A 75 -12.74 10.22 1.18
N VAL A 76 -12.57 9.74 -0.06
CA VAL A 76 -12.07 8.40 -0.33
C VAL A 76 -10.54 8.46 -0.44
N ILE A 77 -9.87 7.72 0.43
CA ILE A 77 -8.42 7.62 0.53
C ILE A 77 -8.01 6.21 0.14
N TRP A 78 -7.19 6.06 -0.90
CA TRP A 78 -6.58 4.79 -1.25
C TRP A 78 -5.36 4.53 -0.39
N LEU A 79 -5.41 3.45 0.40
CA LEU A 79 -4.28 2.94 1.14
C LEU A 79 -3.75 1.67 0.48
N GLU A 80 -2.44 1.52 0.52
CA GLU A 80 -1.73 0.30 0.14
C GLU A 80 -0.85 -0.14 1.31
N ASP A 81 -1.17 -1.29 1.88
CA ASP A 81 -0.40 -1.91 2.94
C ASP A 81 0.57 -2.96 2.38
N HIS A 82 1.83 -2.82 2.77
CA HIS A 82 2.91 -3.76 2.49
C HIS A 82 3.23 -4.52 3.78
N PHE A 83 2.88 -5.81 3.81
CA PHE A 83 3.02 -6.64 5.00
C PHE A 83 4.34 -7.39 5.02
N LEU A 84 5.03 -7.31 6.16
CA LEU A 84 6.20 -8.10 6.47
C LEU A 84 5.97 -8.84 7.79
N SER A 85 6.21 -10.15 7.78
CA SER A 85 6.21 -10.94 9.00
C SER A 85 7.56 -10.85 9.70
N TYR A 86 7.53 -10.82 11.04
CA TYR A 86 8.75 -10.86 11.84
C TYR A 86 8.55 -11.68 13.11
N LYS A 87 9.66 -12.19 13.65
CA LYS A 87 9.67 -12.98 14.87
C LYS A 87 9.77 -12.06 16.08
N GLY A 88 8.97 -12.31 17.11
CA GLY A 88 9.28 -11.85 18.45
C GLY A 88 10.59 -12.48 18.97
N ASN A 89 11.14 -11.93 20.04
CA ASN A 89 12.47 -12.30 20.54
C ASN A 89 12.65 -13.79 20.91
N ASP A 90 11.58 -14.58 21.03
CA ASP A 90 11.63 -15.95 21.62
C ASP A 90 10.85 -17.03 20.83
N GLU A 91 10.48 -16.80 19.56
CA GLU A 91 9.63 -17.76 18.83
C GLU A 91 10.20 -18.27 17.51
N THR A 92 10.01 -19.57 17.25
CA THR A 92 10.44 -20.27 16.03
C THR A 92 9.63 -19.85 14.80
N HIS A 93 8.37 -19.45 14.99
CA HIS A 93 7.45 -19.00 13.95
C HIS A 93 7.15 -17.49 14.08
N PRO A 94 6.96 -16.76 12.97
CA PRO A 94 6.58 -15.35 13.02
C PRO A 94 5.18 -15.20 13.63
N ASN A 95 5.11 -14.46 14.74
CA ASN A 95 3.86 -14.21 15.48
C ASN A 95 3.37 -12.76 15.34
N LYS A 96 4.12 -11.91 14.62
CA LYS A 96 3.78 -10.50 14.41
C LYS A 96 3.93 -10.10 12.95
N LEU A 97 3.07 -9.17 12.54
CA LEU A 97 3.16 -8.49 11.26
C LEU A 97 3.48 -7.02 11.48
N LEU A 98 4.29 -6.48 10.58
CA LEU A 98 4.50 -5.06 10.39
C LEU A 98 3.92 -4.68 9.03
N ALA A 99 3.10 -3.65 9.00
CA ALA A 99 2.54 -3.10 7.78
C ALA A 99 3.06 -1.67 7.56
N TYR A 100 3.69 -1.47 6.39
CA TYR A 100 3.96 -0.14 5.89
C TYR A 100 2.81 0.29 4.98
N THR A 101 2.13 1.36 5.39
CA THR A 101 0.97 1.90 4.68
C THR A 101 1.39 3.09 3.84
N VAL A 102 1.08 3.05 2.56
CA VAL A 102 1.26 4.16 1.62
C VAL A 102 -0.10 4.74 1.27
N ASN A 103 -0.22 6.06 1.37
CA ASN A 103 -1.35 6.77 0.77
C ASN A 103 -1.10 6.88 -0.74
N VAL A 104 -1.86 6.12 -1.53
CA VAL A 104 -1.81 6.13 -3.00
C VAL A 104 -3.00 6.87 -3.60
N THR A 105 -3.68 7.70 -2.80
CA THR A 105 -4.76 8.59 -3.27
C THR A 105 -4.17 9.59 -4.23
N ILE A 106 -4.30 9.33 -5.52
CA ILE A 106 -3.82 10.25 -6.55
C ILE A 106 -4.76 11.46 -6.55
N PRO A 107 -4.29 12.68 -6.23
CA PRO A 107 -5.08 13.86 -6.49
C PRO A 107 -5.34 13.89 -8.00
N ARG A 108 -6.59 14.11 -8.45
CA ARG A 108 -7.00 14.05 -9.87
C ARG A 108 -6.04 14.75 -10.87
N LYS A 109 -5.20 15.67 -10.40
CA LYS A 109 -4.15 16.38 -11.16
C LYS A 109 -2.90 15.54 -11.53
N TYR A 110 -2.59 14.44 -10.83
CA TYR A 110 -1.33 13.67 -10.98
C TYR A 110 -1.49 12.29 -11.64
N MET A 111 -2.71 11.94 -12.04
CA MET A 111 -3.04 10.63 -12.66
C MET A 111 -2.32 10.40 -14.00
N ILE A 112 -1.70 11.44 -14.57
CA ILE A 112 -0.93 11.37 -15.81
C ILE A 112 0.55 11.04 -15.55
N CYS A 113 1.09 11.31 -14.36
CA CYS A 113 2.52 11.18 -14.04
C CYS A 113 2.92 9.84 -13.40
N LEU A 114 1.98 9.07 -12.84
CA LEU A 114 2.31 8.00 -11.88
C LEU A 114 2.68 6.62 -12.46
N PHE A 115 2.87 6.49 -13.76
CA PHE A 115 3.25 5.19 -14.36
C PHE A 115 4.77 4.91 -14.37
N THR A 116 5.60 5.66 -13.63
CA THR A 116 7.03 5.77 -13.98
C THR A 116 8.06 5.60 -12.85
N ILE A 117 7.74 4.89 -11.76
CA ILE A 117 8.75 4.47 -10.77
C ILE A 117 8.77 2.95 -10.69
N SER A 118 9.89 2.35 -11.09
CA SER A 118 10.12 0.90 -10.99
C SER A 118 11.00 0.63 -9.77
N MET A 119 10.49 -0.11 -8.79
CA MET A 119 11.22 -0.50 -7.58
C MET A 119 11.41 -2.02 -7.52
N SER A 120 12.67 -2.44 -7.35
CA SER A 120 13.03 -3.85 -7.15
C SER A 120 13.74 -4.02 -5.82
N ILE A 121 13.28 -4.96 -5.00
CA ILE A 121 13.86 -5.27 -3.68
C ILE A 121 14.44 -6.68 -3.73
N ALA A 122 15.71 -6.82 -3.33
CA ALA A 122 16.39 -8.11 -3.28
C ALA A 122 16.98 -8.37 -1.87
N PRO A 123 17.05 -9.65 -1.43
CA PRO A 123 17.74 -10.00 -0.20
C PRO A 123 19.21 -9.56 -0.26
N PHE A 124 19.73 -8.98 0.83
CA PHE A 124 21.14 -8.61 0.96
C PHE A 124 21.64 -8.97 2.37
N GLU A 125 22.87 -9.47 2.47
CA GLU A 125 23.47 -10.08 3.67
C GLU A 125 22.83 -9.82 5.05
N GLY A 126 22.52 -10.91 5.76
CA GLY A 126 21.93 -10.86 7.09
C GLY A 126 20.47 -10.39 7.06
N ASN A 127 20.13 -9.40 7.88
CA ASN A 127 18.78 -8.84 7.99
C ASN A 127 18.61 -7.53 7.20
N LYS A 128 19.38 -7.36 6.12
CA LYS A 128 19.37 -6.15 5.28
C LYS A 128 18.65 -6.45 3.95
N VAL A 129 18.19 -5.39 3.29
CA VAL A 129 17.61 -5.49 1.95
C VAL A 129 18.21 -4.41 1.07
N LEU A 130 18.40 -4.72 -0.22
CA LEU A 130 18.78 -3.74 -1.22
C LEU A 130 17.53 -3.31 -1.98
N ALA A 131 17.25 -2.01 -2.00
CA ALA A 131 16.19 -1.41 -2.80
C ALA A 131 16.80 -0.62 -3.96
N LEU A 132 16.49 -1.01 -5.19
CA LEU A 132 16.83 -0.25 -6.40
C LEU A 132 15.59 0.51 -6.87
N ILE A 133 15.67 1.84 -6.80
CA ILE A 133 14.63 2.75 -7.28
C ILE A 133 15.13 3.36 -8.59
N HIS A 134 14.52 2.98 -9.71
CA HIS A 134 14.80 3.61 -11.00
C HIS A 134 13.70 4.63 -11.28
N ASP A 135 14.09 5.90 -11.43
CA ASP A 135 13.23 6.89 -12.06
C ASP A 135 13.21 6.65 -13.57
N ILE A 136 12.09 6.15 -14.10
CA ILE A 136 11.91 5.87 -15.53
C ILE A 136 11.02 6.94 -16.20
N SER A 137 10.77 8.06 -15.52
CA SER A 137 9.94 9.16 -16.00
C SER A 137 10.38 9.65 -17.38
N ASP A 138 11.68 9.87 -17.57
CA ASP A 138 12.25 10.27 -18.85
C ASP A 138 12.03 9.24 -19.97
N ARG A 139 12.14 7.95 -19.64
CA ARG A 139 12.03 6.87 -20.62
C ARG A 139 10.60 6.71 -21.13
N ILE A 140 9.62 6.89 -20.24
CA ILE A 140 8.19 6.83 -20.57
C ILE A 140 7.76 8.09 -21.34
N CYS A 141 8.27 9.28 -20.95
CA CYS A 141 8.01 10.52 -21.67
C CYS A 141 8.48 10.41 -23.14
N ARG A 142 9.75 9.99 -23.36
CA ARG A 142 10.29 9.77 -24.70
C ARG A 142 9.54 8.70 -25.50
N SER A 143 9.11 7.61 -24.84
CA SER A 143 8.33 6.57 -25.51
C SER A 143 6.97 7.09 -26.01
N ARG A 144 6.30 7.95 -25.23
CA ARG A 144 5.05 8.62 -25.64
C ARG A 144 5.25 9.55 -26.81
N GLU A 145 6.27 10.42 -26.76
CA GLU A 145 6.60 11.33 -27.86
C GLU A 145 6.84 10.57 -29.17
N LEU A 146 7.54 9.42 -29.11
CA LEU A 146 7.80 8.55 -30.27
C LEU A 146 6.54 7.85 -30.80
N ILE A 147 5.58 7.50 -29.92
CA ILE A 147 4.29 6.92 -30.33
C ILE A 147 3.41 7.99 -30.99
N GLU A 148 3.41 9.21 -30.44
CA GLU A 148 2.64 10.34 -30.98
C GLU A 148 3.19 10.79 -32.33
N THR A 149 4.51 10.96 -32.47
CA THR A 149 5.12 11.28 -33.79
C THR A 149 4.83 10.20 -34.83
N LYS A 150 4.86 8.91 -34.46
CA LYS A 150 4.45 7.81 -35.36
C LYS A 150 2.96 7.83 -35.71
N ARG A 151 2.08 8.35 -34.84
CA ARG A 151 0.66 8.55 -35.14
C ARG A 151 0.46 9.69 -36.14
N TRP A 152 1.12 10.83 -35.94
CA TRP A 152 1.05 11.98 -36.84
C TRP A 152 1.57 11.69 -38.24
N GLN A 153 2.59 10.85 -38.37
CA GLN A 153 3.09 10.39 -39.67
C GLN A 153 2.13 9.45 -40.43
N LYS A 154 1.11 8.89 -39.75
CA LYS A 154 0.15 7.93 -40.34
C LYS A 154 -1.19 8.55 -40.72
N THR A 155 -1.49 9.76 -40.26
CA THR A 155 -2.68 10.52 -40.68
C THR A 155 -2.37 11.32 -41.94
N PRO A 156 -2.99 11.03 -43.10
CA PRO A 156 -2.85 11.88 -44.27
C PRO A 156 -3.53 13.22 -43.97
N ILE A 157 -2.83 14.32 -44.26
CA ILE A 157 -3.40 15.66 -44.20
C ILE A 157 -4.38 15.77 -45.37
N SER A 158 -5.69 15.78 -45.10
CA SER A 158 -6.75 16.04 -46.08
C SER A 158 -7.02 17.53 -46.22
#